data_AF-A0A7G2N3T7-F1
#
_entry.id   AF-A0A7G2N3T7-F1
#
_cell.length_a   1.000
_cell.length_b   1.000
_cell.length_c   1.000
_cell.angle_alpha   90.00
_cell.angle_beta   90.00
_cell.angle_gamma   90.00
#
_symmetry.space_group_name_H-M   'P 1'
#
loop_
_entity.id
_entity.type
_entity.pdbx_description
1 polymer ?
#
loop_
_entity_poly.entity_id
_entity_poly.type
_entity_poly.pdbx_seq_one_letter_code
_entity_poly.pdbx_strand_id
1 'polypeptide(L)'
;MKLIVASKLAPDYVENMMKRSQKYYGETHYLTCLTQLWQALPNVNEGQKNGASWLLSEKIELLTPNISNMSAIALYFISEKETSKQKYVVELVLKILDDTQEIARVNLMLLSEVTWCA
;
A
#
# COMPACT_ATOMS: atom_id res chain seq x y z
N MET A 1 15.91 2.92 -0.87
CA MET A 1 14.66 2.14 -0.98
C MET A 1 14.99 0.66 -0.75
N LYS A 2 14.34 0.01 0.22
CA LYS A 2 14.52 -1.41 0.58
C LYS A 2 13.21 -2.16 0.33
N LEU A 3 13.24 -3.30 -0.35
CA LEU A 3 12.05 -4.13 -0.52
C LEU A 3 11.65 -4.73 0.85
N ILE A 4 10.39 -4.55 1.25
CA ILE A 4 9.83 -5.21 2.44
C ILE A 4 9.20 -6.53 2.01
N VAL A 5 8.30 -6.49 1.03
CA VAL A 5 7.55 -7.65 0.57
C VAL A 5 7.08 -7.44 -0.87
N ALA A 6 7.06 -8.52 -1.64
CA ALA A 6 6.35 -8.60 -2.89
C ALA A 6 5.37 -9.78 -2.84
N SER A 7 4.17 -9.60 -3.38
CA SER A 7 3.14 -10.64 -3.43
C SER A 7 2.44 -10.63 -4.77
N LYS A 8 2.19 -11.83 -5.30
CA LYS A 8 1.19 -12.00 -6.35
C LYS A 8 -0.20 -11.78 -5.75
N LEU A 9 -1.07 -11.16 -6.53
CA LEU A 9 -2.48 -11.03 -6.20
C LEU A 9 -3.22 -12.21 -6.84
N ALA A 10 -4.06 -12.87 -6.06
CA ALA A 10 -4.99 -13.84 -6.62
C ALA A 10 -6.00 -13.10 -7.51
N PRO A 11 -6.35 -13.60 -8.70
CA PRO A 11 -7.26 -12.88 -9.61
C PRO A 11 -8.62 -12.53 -8.97
N ASP A 12 -9.15 -13.45 -8.17
CA ASP A 12 -10.39 -13.29 -7.41
C ASP A 12 -10.26 -12.24 -6.30
N TYR A 13 -9.08 -12.06 -5.71
CA TYR A 13 -8.84 -11.03 -4.71
C TYR A 13 -9.00 -9.62 -5.29
N VAL A 14 -8.42 -9.37 -6.47
CA VAL A 14 -8.52 -8.07 -7.16
C VAL A 14 -9.97 -7.77 -7.51
N GLU A 15 -10.66 -8.73 -8.11
CA GLU A 15 -12.06 -8.59 -8.50
C GLU A 15 -12.97 -8.34 -7.28
N ASN A 16 -12.79 -9.10 -6.21
CA ASN A 16 -13.60 -8.96 -4.98
C ASN A 16 -13.34 -7.62 -4.29
N MET A 17 -12.09 -7.18 -4.22
CA MET A 17 -11.71 -5.89 -3.67
C MET A 17 -12.31 -4.74 -4.50
N MET A 18 -12.19 -4.78 -5.82
CA MET A 18 -12.79 -3.78 -6.71
C MET A 18 -14.31 -3.72 -6.54
N LYS A 19 -15.00 -4.88 -6.57
CA LYS A 19 -16.45 -4.96 -6.33
C LYS A 19 -16.85 -4.39 -4.98
N ARG A 20 -16.10 -4.72 -3.93
CA ARG A 20 -16.34 -4.20 -2.57
C ARG A 20 -16.18 -2.68 -2.53
N SER A 21 -15.09 -2.15 -3.08
CA SER A 21 -14.83 -0.72 -3.10
C SER A 21 -15.85 0.05 -3.92
N GLN A 22 -16.23 -0.45 -5.10
CA GLN A 22 -17.29 0.13 -5.92
C GLN A 22 -18.63 0.18 -5.17
N LYS A 23 -18.97 -0.87 -4.41
CA LYS A 23 -20.19 -0.89 -3.60
C LYS A 23 -20.20 0.19 -2.51
N TYR A 24 -19.06 0.45 -1.85
CA TYR A 24 -19.00 1.38 -0.72
C TYR A 24 -18.74 2.84 -1.11
N TYR A 25 -17.99 3.07 -2.20
CA TYR A 25 -17.50 4.39 -2.58
C TYR A 25 -17.97 4.84 -3.97
N GLY A 26 -18.74 4.00 -4.67
CA GLY A 26 -19.14 4.23 -6.07
C GLY A 26 -18.03 3.87 -7.06
N GLU A 27 -18.39 3.83 -8.35
CA GLU A 27 -17.45 3.48 -9.44
C GLU A 27 -16.25 4.42 -9.53
N THR A 28 -16.40 5.66 -9.08
CA THR A 28 -15.41 6.73 -9.23
C THR A 28 -14.31 6.73 -8.18
N HIS A 29 -14.40 5.96 -7.09
CA HIS A 29 -13.50 6.10 -5.93
C HIS A 29 -12.73 4.84 -5.56
N TYR A 30 -12.71 3.84 -6.45
CA TYR A 30 -11.98 2.60 -6.21
C TYR A 30 -10.46 2.82 -6.03
N LEU A 31 -9.87 3.88 -6.59
CA LEU A 31 -8.45 4.20 -6.40
C LEU A 31 -8.02 4.34 -4.94
N THR A 32 -8.93 4.77 -4.06
CA THR A 32 -8.65 4.88 -2.62
C THR A 32 -8.38 3.52 -1.97
N CYS A 33 -8.83 2.41 -2.57
CA CYS A 33 -8.53 1.08 -2.01
C CYS A 33 -7.07 0.67 -2.22
N LEU A 34 -6.41 1.23 -3.23
CA LEU A 34 -5.01 0.93 -3.54
C LEU A 34 -4.10 1.27 -2.36
N THR A 35 -4.45 2.30 -1.60
CA THR A 35 -3.63 2.80 -0.48
C THR A 35 -3.70 1.90 0.74
N GLN A 36 -4.69 1.00 0.80
CA GLN A 36 -4.88 0.06 1.90
C GLN A 36 -4.33 -1.34 1.58
N LEU A 37 -3.96 -1.63 0.33
CA LEU A 37 -3.49 -2.96 -0.09
C LEU A 37 -2.33 -3.49 0.73
N TRP A 38 -1.43 -2.61 1.17
CA TRP A 38 -0.27 -2.99 1.95
C TRP A 38 -0.64 -3.63 3.30
N GLN A 39 -1.81 -3.31 3.87
CA GLN A 39 -2.31 -3.90 5.11
C GLN A 39 -2.61 -5.39 4.96
N ALA A 40 -3.00 -5.82 3.76
CA ALA A 40 -3.33 -7.21 3.47
C ALA A 40 -2.10 -8.08 3.17
N LEU A 41 -0.90 -7.49 3.11
CA LEU A 41 0.32 -8.22 2.77
C LEU A 41 0.73 -9.17 3.91
N PRO A 42 0.90 -10.48 3.63
CA PRO A 42 1.11 -11.48 4.66
C PRO A 42 2.45 -11.34 5.41
N ASN A 43 3.46 -10.74 4.78
CA ASN A 43 4.80 -10.58 5.36
C ASN A 43 5.06 -9.19 5.96
N VAL A 44 4.04 -8.30 5.98
CA VAL A 44 4.12 -7.10 6.83
C VAL A 44 3.79 -7.54 8.25
N ASN A 45 4.63 -7.16 9.22
CA ASN A 45 4.43 -7.55 10.62
C ASN A 45 3.08 -7.03 11.12
N GLU A 46 2.32 -7.85 11.86
CA GLU A 46 1.04 -7.42 12.47
C GLU A 46 1.22 -6.18 13.35
N GLY A 47 2.35 -6.06 14.04
CA GLY A 47 2.70 -4.87 14.83
C GLY A 47 2.97 -3.61 14.00
N GLN A 48 3.08 -3.71 12.67
CA GLN A 48 3.25 -2.59 11.74
C GLN A 48 1.95 -2.25 10.98
N LYS A 49 0.95 -3.12 11.05
CA LYS A 49 -0.36 -2.93 10.44
C LYS A 49 -1.24 -2.00 11.28
N ASN A 50 -2.52 -1.94 10.93
CA ASN A 50 -3.57 -1.16 11.59
C ASN A 50 -3.39 -0.99 13.11
N GLY A 51 -3.74 0.19 13.63
CA GLY A 51 -3.67 0.48 15.07
C GLY A 51 -2.26 0.82 15.58
N ALA A 52 -1.21 0.32 14.92
CA ALA A 52 0.18 0.70 15.19
C ALA A 52 0.77 1.62 14.12
N SER A 53 0.18 1.68 12.93
CA SER A 53 0.57 2.63 11.88
C SER A 53 -0.65 3.38 11.34
N TRP A 54 -0.67 4.70 11.48
CA TRP A 54 -1.71 5.58 10.96
C TRP A 54 -1.25 6.26 9.69
N LEU A 55 -2.11 6.24 8.66
CA LEU A 55 -1.87 6.97 7.43
C LEU A 55 -1.94 8.48 7.70
N LEU A 56 -0.85 9.19 7.38
CA LEU A 56 -0.79 10.65 7.41
C LEU A 56 -1.07 11.25 6.04
N SER A 57 -0.50 10.66 4.99
CA SER A 57 -0.75 11.10 3.62
C SER A 57 -0.54 9.96 2.62
N GLU A 58 -1.22 10.10 1.49
CA GLU A 58 -1.13 9.21 0.34
C GLU A 58 -1.05 10.03 -0.94
N LYS A 59 -0.23 9.56 -1.90
CA LYS A 59 -0.20 10.10 -3.25
C LYS A 59 -0.19 8.96 -4.25
N ILE A 60 -1.27 8.85 -5.01
CA ILE A 60 -1.44 7.86 -6.06
C ILE A 60 -0.95 8.45 -7.38
N GLU A 61 -0.05 7.75 -8.04
CA GLU A 61 0.45 8.05 -9.38
C GLU A 61 0.06 6.90 -10.29
N LEU A 62 -0.84 7.18 -11.25
CA LEU A 62 -1.20 6.23 -12.30
C LEU A 62 -0.19 6.34 -13.44
N LEU A 63 0.48 5.24 -13.76
CA LEU A 63 1.44 5.17 -14.87
C LEU A 63 0.79 4.66 -16.15
N THR A 64 -0.38 4.03 -16.03
CA THR A 64 -1.27 3.64 -17.12
C THR A 64 -2.71 4.04 -16.79
N PRO A 65 -3.53 4.37 -17.81
CA PRO A 65 -4.94 4.65 -17.62
C PRO A 65 -5.76 3.42 -17.20
N ASN A 66 -5.26 2.19 -17.41
CA ASN A 66 -5.97 0.97 -17.05
C ASN A 66 -5.22 0.20 -15.96
N ILE A 67 -5.85 0.12 -14.78
CA ILE A 67 -5.34 -0.63 -13.62
C ILE A 67 -6.17 -1.86 -13.29
N SER A 68 -7.03 -2.33 -14.20
CA SER A 68 -7.82 -3.56 -13.96
C SER A 68 -6.98 -4.84 -14.02
N ASN A 69 -5.79 -4.79 -14.64
CA ASN A 69 -4.89 -5.94 -14.81
C ASN A 69 -3.85 -6.10 -13.69
N MET A 70 -4.15 -5.65 -12.46
CA MET A 70 -3.22 -5.83 -11.34
C MET A 70 -2.96 -7.31 -11.08
N SER A 71 -1.71 -7.74 -11.13
CA SER A 71 -1.34 -9.14 -10.87
C SER A 71 -0.32 -9.29 -9.74
N ALA A 72 0.37 -8.22 -9.37
CA ALA A 72 1.26 -8.22 -8.21
C ALA A 72 1.37 -6.84 -7.55
N ILE A 73 1.83 -6.85 -6.31
CA ILE A 73 2.18 -5.65 -5.55
C ILE A 73 3.52 -5.83 -4.85
N ALA A 74 4.26 -4.74 -4.69
CA ALA A 74 5.51 -4.72 -3.96
C ALA A 74 5.58 -3.49 -3.05
N LEU A 75 5.82 -3.71 -1.77
CA LEU A 75 5.95 -2.67 -0.76
C LEU A 75 7.43 -2.43 -0.46
N TYR A 76 7.83 -1.16 -0.52
CA TYR A 76 9.18 -0.72 -0.26
C TYR A 76 9.23 0.27 0.90
N PHE A 77 10.26 0.11 1.72
CA PHE A 77 10.67 1.09 2.70
C PHE A 77 11.52 2.18 2.02
N ILE A 78 11.21 3.45 2.28
CA ILE A 78 11.99 4.61 1.80
C ILE A 78 12.84 5.16 2.93
N SER A 79 12.18 5.63 3.99
CA SER A 79 12.84 6.31 5.10
C SER A 79 12.00 6.20 6.37
N GLU A 80 12.65 6.43 7.50
CA GLU A 80 12.01 6.55 8.81
C GLU A 80 12.69 7.67 9.58
N LYS A 81 11.88 8.44 10.32
CA LYS A 81 12.36 9.48 11.23
C LYS A 81 11.63 9.39 12.56
N GLU A 82 12.39 9.26 13.64
CA GLU A 82 11.82 9.34 14.99
C GLU A 82 11.36 10.78 15.29
N THR A 83 10.19 10.87 15.91
CA THR A 83 9.58 12.11 16.39
C THR A 83 9.98 12.38 17.84
N SER A 84 9.78 13.60 18.32
CA SER A 84 10.02 13.95 19.73
C SER A 84 9.14 13.18 20.74
N LYS A 85 8.15 12.42 20.28
CA LYS A 85 7.24 11.61 21.11
C LYS A 85 7.52 10.10 21.01
N GLN A 86 8.74 9.70 20.57
CA GLN A 86 9.14 8.28 20.41
C GLN A 86 8.24 7.49 19.44
N LYS A 87 7.60 8.19 18.51
CA LYS A 87 6.89 7.62 17.36
C LYS A 87 7.73 7.79 16.10
N TYR A 88 7.37 7.11 15.03
CA TYR A 88 8.12 7.11 13.77
C TYR A 88 7.28 7.70 12.64
N VAL A 89 7.82 8.67 11.90
CA VAL A 89 7.29 9.03 10.59
C VAL A 89 7.97 8.14 9.56
N VAL A 90 7.18 7.31 8.88
CA VAL A 90 7.66 6.28 7.97
C VAL A 90 7.18 6.59 6.56
N GLU A 91 8.10 6.57 5.61
CA GLU A 91 7.81 6.71 4.19
C GLU A 91 7.90 5.36 3.50
N LEU A 92 6.82 4.97 2.83
CA LEU A 92 6.73 3.74 2.06
C LEU A 92 6.31 4.02 0.63
N VAL A 93 6.64 3.09 -0.25
CA VAL A 93 6.11 3.06 -1.62
C VAL A 93 5.50 1.70 -1.88
N LEU A 94 4.21 1.70 -2.20
CA LEU A 94 3.53 0.53 -2.74
C LEU A 94 3.51 0.63 -4.26
N LYS A 95 4.18 -0.31 -4.92
CA LYS A 95 4.11 -0.49 -6.37
C LYS A 95 3.03 -1.50 -6.71
N ILE A 96 2.26 -1.18 -7.74
CA ILE A 96 1.24 -2.05 -8.32
C ILE A 96 1.71 -2.43 -9.71
N LEU A 97 1.67 -3.73 -10.00
CA LEU A 97 2.31 -4.34 -11.16
C LEU A 97 1.27 -5.11 -12.00
N ASP A 98 1.40 -4.98 -13.32
CA ASP A 98 0.89 -5.93 -14.29
C ASP A 98 2.08 -6.77 -14.79
N ASP A 99 2.20 -7.97 -14.23
CA ASP A 99 3.32 -8.89 -14.37
C ASP A 99 4.63 -8.26 -13.90
N THR A 100 5.42 -7.71 -14.82
CA THR A 100 6.69 -7.03 -14.51
C THR A 100 6.60 -5.51 -14.64
N GLN A 101 5.53 -4.98 -15.23
CA GLN A 101 5.37 -3.56 -15.50
C GLN A 101 4.71 -2.84 -14.33
N GLU A 102 5.34 -1.76 -13.85
CA GLU A 102 4.73 -0.85 -12.87
C GLU A 102 3.60 -0.05 -13.53
N ILE A 103 2.38 -0.25 -13.05
CA ILE A 103 1.16 0.37 -13.60
C ILE A 103 0.61 1.49 -12.71
N ALA A 104 0.89 1.42 -11.41
CA ALA A 104 0.59 2.48 -10.47
C ALA A 104 1.56 2.46 -9.29
N ARG A 105 1.69 3.61 -8.64
CA ARG A 105 2.47 3.80 -7.43
C ARG A 105 1.65 4.54 -6.38
N VAL A 106 1.71 4.06 -5.15
CA VAL A 106 1.17 4.79 -3.99
C VAL A 106 2.34 5.14 -3.08
N ASN A 107 2.63 6.42 -2.96
CA ASN A 107 3.54 6.94 -1.95
C ASN A 107 2.73 7.11 -0.66
N LEU A 108 3.22 6.53 0.43
CA LEU A 108 2.55 6.50 1.72
C LEU A 108 3.45 7.17 2.76
N MET A 109 2.85 8.01 3.60
CA MET A 109 3.48 8.50 4.81
C MET A 109 2.65 8.03 6.00
N LEU A 110 3.29 7.34 6.94
CA LEU A 110 2.66 6.78 8.12
C LEU A 110 3.23 7.40 9.38
N LEU A 111 2.42 7.55 10.42
CA LEU A 111 2.86 7.67 11.80
C LEU A 111 2.79 6.28 12.43
N SER A 112 3.92 5.74 12.89
CA SER A 112 4.00 4.41 13.48
C SER A 112 4.44 4.45 14.94
N GLU A 113 3.87 3.57 15.76
CA GLU A 113 4.30 3.31 17.14
C GLU A 113 5.54 2.39 17.20
N VAL A 114 5.86 1.70 16.10
CA VAL A 114 6.98 0.78 16.01
C VAL A 114 7.91 1.15 14.87
N THR A 115 9.17 0.74 14.97
CA THR A 115 10.12 0.91 13.87
C THR A 115 9.79 -0.03 12.70
N TRP A 116 9.97 0.49 11.49
CA TRP A 116 9.93 -0.27 10.24
C TRP A 116 11.32 -0.73 9.77
N CYS A 117 12.38 -0.31 10.46
CA CYS A 117 13.76 -0.61 10.11
C CYS A 117 14.30 -1.95 10.65
N ALA A 118 13.50 -2.71 11.40
CA ALA A 118 13.92 -3.96 12.04
C ALA A 118 14.30 -5.09 11.05
#